data_AF-A0A8C4JIK2-F1
#
_entry.id   AF-A0A8C4JIK2-F1
#
_cell.length_a   1.000
_cell.length_b   1.000
_cell.length_c   1.000
_cell.angle_alpha   90.00
_cell.angle_beta   90.00
_cell.angle_gamma   90.00
#
_symmetry.space_group_name_H-M   'P 1'
#
loop_
_entity.id
_entity.type
_entity.pdbx_description
1 polymer ?
#
loop_
_entity_poly.entity_id
_entity_poly.type
_entity_poly.pdbx_seq_one_letter_code
_entity_poly.pdbx_strand_id
1 'polypeptide(L)' 'RVGGRMAAAARSPAQRFGTYEEYLESQVTAQDLFYLESEAVARQLVELGFRGSGDVLRREDFEAWVEEAAGVSGPPSQK' A
#
# COMPACT_ATOMS: atom_id res chain seq x y z
N ARG A 1 -13.04 -12.25 -14.27
CA ARG A 1 -12.10 -11.68 -15.27
C ARG A 1 -10.72 -12.19 -14.87
N VAL A 2 -10.05 -12.89 -15.79
CA VAL A 2 -8.65 -13.33 -15.65
C VAL A 2 -7.74 -12.09 -15.65
N GLY A 3 -6.72 -12.10 -14.81
CA GLY A 3 -5.61 -11.14 -14.83
C GLY A 3 -5.30 -10.60 -13.44
N GLY A 4 -4.13 -10.77 -12.85
CA GLY A 4 -2.91 -11.43 -13.28
C GLY A 4 -1.92 -11.40 -12.11
N ARG A 5 -1.20 -12.50 -11.89
CA ARG A 5 0.08 -12.44 -11.19
C ARG A 5 0.96 -11.42 -11.90
N MET A 6 1.50 -10.43 -11.19
CA MET A 6 2.75 -9.67 -11.39
C MET A 6 2.56 -8.31 -10.69
N ALA A 7 3.39 -7.89 -9.74
CA ALA A 7 4.83 -7.78 -9.91
C ALA A 7 5.62 -8.27 -8.70
N ALA A 8 6.26 -9.43 -8.86
CA ALA A 8 7.59 -9.61 -8.30
C ALA A 8 8.57 -8.75 -9.14
N ALA A 9 9.48 -8.05 -8.47
CA ALA A 9 10.67 -7.35 -8.98
C ALA A 9 10.62 -5.83 -9.28
N ALA A 10 9.56 -5.10 -8.90
CA ALA A 10 9.75 -3.70 -8.51
C ALA A 10 10.01 -3.72 -6.99
N ARG A 11 11.03 -3.01 -6.49
CA ARG A 11 11.32 -2.89 -5.05
C ARG A 11 10.01 -2.84 -4.26
N SER A 12 9.82 -3.73 -3.31
CA SER A 12 8.58 -3.82 -2.52
C SER A 12 8.21 -2.41 -2.03
N PRO A 13 6.92 -2.03 -1.98
CA PRO A 13 6.53 -0.75 -1.40
C PRO A 13 7.17 -0.53 -0.01
N ALA A 14 7.29 -1.61 0.77
CA ALA A 14 8.01 -1.66 2.05
C ALA A 14 9.51 -1.27 1.99
N GLN A 15 10.19 -1.42 0.85
CA GLN A 15 11.56 -0.93 0.66
C GLN A 15 11.64 0.56 0.35
N ARG A 16 10.53 1.18 -0.06
CA ARG A 16 10.45 2.61 -0.40
C ARG A 16 9.79 3.43 0.71
N PHE A 17 8.86 2.85 1.43
CA PHE A 17 8.06 3.50 2.47
C PHE A 17 8.27 2.75 3.79
N GLY A 18 8.53 3.49 4.87
CA GLY A 18 8.77 2.92 6.20
C GLY A 18 7.48 2.56 6.94
N THR A 19 6.35 3.17 6.54
CA THR A 19 5.03 2.89 7.11
C THR A 19 3.97 2.72 6.02
N TYR A 20 2.86 2.08 6.39
CA TYR A 20 1.74 1.93 5.47
C TYR A 20 1.06 3.28 5.18
N GLU A 21 1.04 4.17 6.16
CA GLU A 21 0.52 5.53 6.01
C GLU A 21 1.34 6.32 4.98
N GLU A 22 2.68 6.25 5.01
CA GLU A 22 3.55 6.87 3.99
C GLU A 22 3.29 6.30 2.60
N TYR A 23 3.03 4.98 2.49
CA TYR A 23 2.64 4.35 1.24
C TYR A 23 1.30 4.87 0.71
N LEU A 24 0.28 5.00 1.57
CA LEU A 24 -1.02 5.53 1.17
C LEU A 24 -0.93 7.02 0.80
N GLU A 25 -0.16 7.82 1.55
CA GLU A 25 0.07 9.24 1.27
C GLU A 25 0.78 9.46 -0.06
N SER A 26 1.70 8.57 -0.44
CA SER A 26 2.36 8.63 -1.76
C SER A 26 1.40 8.50 -2.95
N GLN A 27 0.17 8.05 -2.70
CA GLN A 27 -0.89 7.88 -3.70
C GLN A 27 -1.93 9.01 -3.66
N VAL A 28 -1.91 9.86 -2.64
CA VAL A 28 -2.79 11.03 -2.54
C VAL A 28 -2.30 12.10 -3.52
N THR A 29 -3.19 12.61 -4.38
CA THR A 29 -2.84 13.61 -5.37
C THR A 29 -3.32 15.02 -4.97
N ALA A 30 -2.81 16.06 -5.63
CA ALA A 30 -3.32 17.42 -5.44
C ALA A 30 -4.82 17.55 -5.77
N GLN A 31 -5.32 16.72 -6.70
CA GLN A 31 -6.74 16.69 -7.04
C GLN A 31 -7.58 16.10 -5.89
N ASP A 32 -7.07 15.07 -5.21
CA ASP A 32 -7.71 14.54 -4.00
C ASP A 32 -7.87 15.64 -2.95
N LEU A 33 -6.80 16.37 -2.65
CA LEU A 33 -6.84 17.45 -1.66
C LEU A 33 -7.71 18.63 -2.09
N PHE A 34 -7.75 18.95 -3.39
CA PHE A 34 -8.62 20.01 -3.90
C PHE A 34 -10.11 19.72 -3.71
N TYR A 35 -10.54 18.46 -3.91
CA TYR A 35 -11.96 18.10 -3.79
C TYR A 35 -12.37 17.63 -2.41
N LEU A 36 -11.47 16.97 -1.68
CA LEU A 36 -11.77 16.37 -0.38
C LEU A 36 -11.37 17.28 0.78
N GLU A 37 -10.46 18.22 0.55
CA GLU A 37 -9.91 19.16 1.55
C GLU A 37 -9.33 18.47 2.80
N SER A 38 -9.18 17.14 2.76
CA SER A 38 -8.78 16.31 3.88
C SER A 38 -7.93 15.16 3.39
N GLU A 39 -6.66 15.18 3.79
CA GLU A 39 -5.70 14.11 3.50
C GLU A 39 -6.13 12.78 4.13
N ALA A 40 -6.72 12.80 5.33
CA ALA A 40 -7.22 11.60 5.99
C ALA A 40 -8.34 10.92 5.20
N VAL A 41 -9.27 11.70 4.63
CA VAL A 41 -10.34 11.17 3.77
C VAL A 41 -9.77 10.63 2.46
N ALA A 42 -8.85 11.37 1.83
CA ALA A 42 -8.17 10.90 0.62
C ALA A 42 -7.47 9.55 0.84
N ARG A 43 -6.75 9.41 1.96
CA ARG A 43 -6.06 8.18 2.36
C ARG A 43 -7.02 7.00 2.50
N GLN A 44 -8.16 7.19 3.16
CA GLN A 44 -9.17 6.14 3.29
C GLN A 44 -9.76 5.71 1.94
N LEU A 45 -9.98 6.66 1.01
CA LEU A 45 -10.48 6.32 -0.32
C LEU A 45 -9.46 5.54 -1.16
N VAL A 46 -8.16 5.83 -0.99
CA VAL A 46 -7.08 5.03 -1.57
C VAL A 46 -7.10 3.63 -0.96
N GLU A 47 -7.08 3.52 0.38
CA GLU A 47 -7.06 2.23 1.08
C GLU A 47 -8.26 1.32 0.72
N LEU A 48 -9.45 1.91 0.53
CA LEU A 48 -10.64 1.19 0.10
C LEU A 48 -10.66 0.86 -1.40
N GLY A 49 -9.65 1.30 -2.17
CA GLY A 49 -9.56 1.07 -3.62
C GLY A 49 -10.50 1.93 -4.47
N PHE A 50 -11.14 2.96 -3.89
CA PHE A 50 -11.99 3.91 -4.61
C PHE A 50 -11.18 5.00 -5.33
N ARG A 51 -9.89 5.14 -5.00
CA ARG A 51 -8.93 6.06 -5.63
C ARG A 51 -7.60 5.35 -5.91
N GLY A 52 -6.84 5.85 -6.90
CA GLY A 52 -5.57 5.25 -7.32
C GLY A 52 -5.73 4.22 -8.46
N SER A 53 -4.80 3.26 -8.54
CA SER A 53 -4.83 2.17 -9.55
C SER A 53 -5.93 1.12 -9.28
N GLY A 54 -6.58 1.18 -8.12
CA GLY A 54 -7.55 0.17 -7.67
C GLY A 54 -6.91 -1.09 -7.06
N ASP A 55 -5.59 -1.27 -7.24
CA ASP A 55 -4.81 -2.35 -6.65
C ASP A 55 -3.93 -1.79 -5.52
N VAL A 56 -4.54 -1.52 -4.37
CA VAL A 56 -3.83 -1.10 -3.17
C VAL A 56 -3.44 -2.35 -2.37
N LEU A 57 -2.15 -2.46 -2.03
CA LEU A 57 -1.63 -3.51 -1.17
C LEU A 57 -2.36 -3.47 0.17
N ARG A 58 -2.76 -4.62 0.71
CA ARG A 58 -3.37 -4.66 2.05
C ARG A 58 -2.33 -4.32 3.11
N ARG A 59 -2.80 -3.78 4.24
CA ARG A 59 -1.94 -3.46 5.38
C ARG A 59 -1.14 -4.67 5.85
N GLU A 60 -1.78 -5.84 5.99
CA GLU A 60 -1.08 -7.04 6.48
C GLU A 60 0.04 -7.48 5.52
N ASP A 61 -0.20 -7.38 4.21
CA ASP A 61 0.80 -7.71 3.19
C ASP A 61 1.96 -6.70 3.21
N PHE A 62 1.66 -5.41 3.39
CA PHE A 62 2.69 -4.37 3.52
C PHE A 62 3.57 -4.60 4.75
N GLU A 63 2.95 -4.83 5.91
CA GLU A 63 3.66 -5.05 7.17
C GLU A 63 4.52 -6.30 7.12
N ALA A 64 4.01 -7.41 6.55
CA ALA A 64 4.79 -8.62 6.34
C ALA A 64 6.05 -8.36 5.50
N TRP A 65 5.95 -7.48 4.49
CA TRP A 65 7.08 -7.12 3.63
C TRP A 65 8.06 -6.18 4.31
N VAL A 66 7.60 -5.31 5.22
CA VAL A 66 8.47 -4.47 6.06
C VAL A 66 9.27 -5.35 7.02
N GLU A 67 8.63 -6.32 7.68
CA GLU A 67 9.30 -7.26 8.58
C GLU A 67 10.33 -8.13 7.84
N GLU A 68 9.98 -8.61 6.63
CA GLU A 68 10.91 -9.34 5.77
C GLU A 68 12.10 -8.46 5.36
N ALA A 69 11.84 -7.21 4.94
CA ALA A 69 12.89 -6.25 4.57
C ALA A 69 13.77 -5.84 5.76
N ALA A 70 13.22 -5.81 6.97
CA ALA A 70 13.94 -5.55 8.21
C ALA A 70 14.77 -6.76 8.69
N GLY A 71 14.67 -7.93 8.03
CA GLY A 71 15.37 -9.15 8.41
C GLY A 71 14.80 -9.81 9.67
N VAL A 72 13.59 -9.43 10.09
CA VAL A 72 12.87 -10.02 11.22
C VAL A 72 12.16 -11.28 10.69
N SER A 73 12.92 -12.37 10.56
CA SER A 73 12.40 -13.68 10.20
C SER A 73 11.49 -14.25 11.31
N GLY A 74 10.19 -13.97 11.25
CA GLY A 74 9.13 -14.78 11.87
C GLY A 74 8.50 -15.73 10.84
N PRO A 75 8.18 -16.99 11.19
CA PRO A 75 7.73 -17.98 10.21
C PRO A 75 6.38 -17.59 9.59
N PRO A 76 6.15 -17.88 8.29
CA PRO A 76 4.91 -17.52 7.62
C PRO A 76 3.76 -18.33 8.21
N SER A 77 2.84 -17.63 8.88
CA SER A 77 1.54 -18.18 9.28
C SER A 77 0.69 -18.40 8.03
N GLN A 78 0.86 -19.56 7.38
CA GLN A 78 -0.13 -20.08 6.45
C GLN A 78 -1.31 -20.60 7.26
N LYS A 79 -2.48 -19.96 7.13
CA LYS A 79 -3.74 -20.59 7.55
C LYS A 79 -4.89 -20.29 6.60
#